data_AF-A0A6A4ZFH4-F1
#
_entry.id   AF-A0A6A4ZFH4-F1
#
_cell.length_a   1.000
_cell.length_b   1.000
_cell.length_c   1.000
_cell.angle_alpha   90.00
_cell.angle_beta   90.00
_cell.angle_gamma   90.00
#
_symmetry.space_group_name_H-M   'P 1'
#
loop_
_entity.id
_entity.type
_entity.pdbx_description
1 polymer ?
#
loop_
_entity_poly.entity_id
_entity_poly.type
_entity_poly.pdbx_seq_one_letter_code
_entity_poly.pdbx_strand_id
1 'polypeptide(L)'
;LAFLEGTQNAEKYIDTLGNYLFPFGHANYGPTFTFMQDGASIHRAKVTEEFLKGQNIDLFAHPALSPDLNPIENLWGVLARKVYGNGKQYPNVKELIAAVKEAWSQIDHNYIQKLIDSMPSRCVDVIQAKGAKIDY
;
A
#
# COMPACT_ATOMS: atom_id res chain seq x y z
N LEU A 1 -6.30 9.72 -2.15
CA LEU A 1 -6.77 8.40 -2.65
C LEU A 1 -6.82 8.45 -4.16
N ALA A 2 -6.22 7.45 -4.83
CA ALA A 2 -6.40 7.21 -6.25
C ALA A 2 -7.41 6.07 -6.44
N PHE A 3 -8.34 6.22 -7.37
CA PHE A 3 -9.29 5.17 -7.76
C PHE A 3 -8.98 4.78 -9.19
N LEU A 4 -8.63 3.51 -9.40
CA LEU A 4 -8.15 3.01 -10.68
C LEU A 4 -9.25 2.20 -11.38
N GLU A 5 -9.35 2.36 -12.69
CA GLU A 5 -10.38 1.69 -13.49
C GLU A 5 -9.81 0.54 -14.35
N GLY A 6 -10.55 -0.56 -14.37
CA GLY A 6 -10.23 -1.77 -15.10
C GLY A 6 -8.99 -2.51 -14.55
N THR A 7 -8.56 -3.52 -15.30
CA THR A 7 -7.36 -4.28 -14.96
C THR A 7 -6.11 -3.40 -15.04
N GLN A 8 -5.24 -3.56 -14.05
CA GLN A 8 -3.95 -2.87 -13.97
C GLN A 8 -2.87 -3.68 -14.68
N ASN A 9 -2.02 -2.99 -15.43
CA ASN A 9 -0.81 -3.52 -16.05
C ASN A 9 0.38 -2.64 -15.66
N ALA A 10 1.58 -2.97 -16.12
CA ALA A 10 2.80 -2.23 -15.77
C ALA A 10 2.73 -0.74 -16.15
N GLU A 11 2.19 -0.41 -17.33
CA GLU A 11 2.06 0.97 -17.81
C GLU A 11 1.08 1.78 -16.95
N LYS A 12 -0.12 1.25 -16.67
CA LYS A 12 -1.09 1.91 -15.79
C LYS A 12 -0.57 2.07 -14.35
N TYR A 13 0.25 1.13 -13.90
CA TYR A 13 0.90 1.22 -12.61
C TYR A 13 1.92 2.36 -12.59
N ILE A 14 2.75 2.49 -13.63
CA ILE A 14 3.65 3.63 -13.83
C ILE A 14 2.87 4.95 -13.80
N ASP A 15 1.77 5.04 -14.55
CA ASP A 15 0.89 6.22 -14.53
C ASP A 15 0.38 6.52 -13.12
N THR A 16 0.01 5.48 -12.36
CA THR A 16 -0.47 5.65 -10.98
C THR A 16 0.62 6.22 -10.08
N LEU A 17 1.84 5.69 -10.18
CA LEU A 17 2.97 6.18 -9.40
C LEU A 17 3.33 7.62 -9.77
N GLY A 18 3.44 7.91 -11.06
CA GLY A 18 3.83 9.23 -11.58
C GLY A 18 2.79 10.31 -11.34
N ASN A 19 1.50 10.00 -11.46
CA ASN A 19 0.44 10.99 -11.34
C ASN A 19 -0.07 11.18 -9.89
N TYR A 20 0.13 10.19 -9.01
CA TYR A 20 -0.40 10.26 -7.64
C TYR A 20 0.67 10.11 -6.57
N LEU A 21 1.45 9.01 -6.59
CA LEU A 21 2.36 8.71 -5.49
C LEU A 21 3.53 9.69 -5.41
N PHE A 22 4.25 9.91 -6.51
CA PHE A 22 5.46 10.74 -6.50
C PHE A 22 5.16 12.22 -6.25
N PRO A 23 4.12 12.84 -6.85
CA PRO A 23 3.73 14.20 -6.48
C PRO A 23 3.40 14.32 -4.99
N PHE A 24 2.68 13.34 -4.43
CA PHE A 24 2.41 13.30 -2.99
C PHE A 24 3.69 13.14 -2.16
N GLY A 25 4.56 12.21 -2.55
CA GLY A 25 5.81 11.93 -1.86
C GLY A 25 6.71 13.17 -1.81
N HIS A 26 6.95 13.79 -2.96
CA HIS A 26 7.76 15.00 -3.07
C HIS A 26 7.19 16.18 -2.28
N ALA A 27 5.87 16.35 -2.29
CA ALA A 27 5.22 17.44 -1.57
C ALA A 27 5.28 17.30 -0.05
N ASN A 28 5.31 16.07 0.49
CA ASN A 28 5.20 15.82 1.93
C ASN A 28 6.51 15.38 2.59
N TYR A 29 7.40 14.72 1.85
CA TYR A 29 8.65 14.15 2.37
C TYR A 29 9.90 14.70 1.66
N GLY A 30 9.73 15.57 0.66
CA GLY A 30 10.82 16.17 -0.08
C GLY A 30 11.37 15.25 -1.19
N PRO A 31 12.54 15.59 -1.76
CA PRO A 31 13.07 14.92 -2.95
C PRO A 31 13.53 13.47 -2.70
N THR A 32 13.62 13.04 -1.45
CA THR A 32 14.15 11.74 -1.06
C THR A 32 13.18 11.06 -0.10
N PHE A 33 12.64 9.91 -0.52
CA PHE A 33 11.88 9.01 0.34
C PHE A 33 12.06 7.57 -0.15
N THR A 34 11.94 6.62 0.77
CA THR A 34 11.95 5.19 0.44
C THR A 34 10.52 4.75 0.12
N PHE A 35 10.35 4.09 -1.02
CA PHE A 35 9.09 3.51 -1.45
C PHE A 35 9.09 1.99 -1.26
N MET A 36 8.00 1.43 -0.75
CA MET A 36 7.81 -0.02 -0.61
C MET A 36 6.64 -0.48 -1.48
N GLN A 37 6.85 -1.58 -2.22
CA GLN A 37 5.82 -2.27 -3.00
C GLN A 37 6.00 -3.79 -2.88
N ASP A 38 4.94 -4.56 -3.13
CA ASP A 38 5.01 -6.02 -3.15
C ASP A 38 5.63 -6.56 -4.45
N GLY A 39 5.75 -7.89 -4.53
CA GLY A 39 6.33 -8.60 -5.68
C GLY A 39 5.38 -8.85 -6.85
N ALA A 40 4.25 -8.14 -6.98
CA ALA A 40 3.33 -8.37 -8.10
C ALA A 40 4.05 -8.23 -9.46
N SER A 41 3.64 -9.02 -10.45
CA SER A 41 4.32 -9.07 -11.76
C SER A 41 4.38 -7.72 -12.47
N ILE A 42 3.36 -6.87 -12.28
CA ILE A 42 3.33 -5.51 -12.84
C ILE A 42 4.28 -4.55 -12.11
N HIS A 43 4.63 -4.80 -10.86
CA HIS A 43 5.59 -4.01 -10.07
C HIS A 43 7.04 -4.40 -10.39
N ARG A 44 7.26 -5.67 -10.76
CA ARG A 44 8.55 -6.27 -11.15
C ARG A 44 8.79 -6.26 -12.65
N ALA A 45 7.86 -5.72 -13.45
CA ALA A 45 8.04 -5.61 -14.89
C ALA A 45 9.26 -4.74 -15.21
N LYS A 46 10.01 -5.10 -16.26
CA LYS A 46 11.21 -4.37 -16.67
C LYS A 46 10.95 -2.86 -16.84
N VAL A 47 9.84 -2.51 -17.51
CA VAL A 47 9.45 -1.11 -17.72
C VAL A 47 9.21 -0.35 -16.42
N THR A 48 8.63 -1.01 -15.41
CA THR A 48 8.39 -0.43 -14.09
C THR A 48 9.68 -0.24 -13.32
N GLU A 49 10.58 -1.24 -13.32
CA GLU A 49 11.88 -1.12 -12.67
C GLU A 49 12.75 -0.02 -13.31
N GLU A 50 12.73 0.10 -14.65
CA GLU A 50 13.42 1.16 -15.38
C GLU A 50 12.84 2.54 -15.06
N PHE A 51 11.51 2.65 -14.99
CA PHE A 51 10.83 3.88 -14.57
C PHE A 51 11.23 4.30 -13.15
N LEU A 52 11.17 3.39 -12.18
CA LEU A 52 11.56 3.68 -10.79
C LEU A 52 13.02 4.16 -10.68
N LYS A 53 13.94 3.51 -11.42
CA LYS A 53 15.35 3.94 -11.51
C LYS A 53 15.49 5.34 -12.10
N GLY A 54 14.76 5.64 -13.18
CA GLY A 54 14.77 6.94 -13.83
C GLY A 54 14.20 8.07 -12.95
N GLN A 55 13.30 7.75 -12.03
CA GLN A 55 12.73 8.70 -11.06
C GLN A 55 13.61 8.87 -9.81
N ASN A 56 14.74 8.16 -9.72
CA ASN A 56 15.66 8.19 -8.58
C ASN A 56 14.97 7.90 -7.23
N ILE A 57 13.98 6.99 -7.26
CA ILE A 57 13.25 6.55 -6.07
C ILE A 57 14.03 5.45 -5.37
N ASP A 58 14.23 5.58 -4.06
CA ASP A 58 14.80 4.52 -3.24
C ASP A 58 13.73 3.42 -3.02
N LEU A 59 13.98 2.21 -3.51
CA LEU A 59 13.03 1.11 -3.46
C LEU A 59 13.38 0.14 -2.33
N PHE A 60 12.49 0.00 -1.35
CA PHE A 60 12.62 -0.97 -0.27
C PHE A 60 12.58 -2.40 -0.81
N ALA A 61 13.56 -3.21 -0.43
CA ALA A 61 13.63 -4.62 -0.79
C ALA A 61 12.66 -5.46 0.05
N HIS A 62 11.37 -5.44 -0.31
CA HIS A 62 10.35 -6.25 0.36
C HIS A 62 10.47 -7.74 -0.01
N PRO A 63 10.49 -8.66 0.97
CA PRO A 63 10.58 -10.10 0.72
C PRO A 63 9.30 -10.65 0.06
N ALA A 64 9.47 -11.69 -0.77
CA ALA A 64 8.33 -12.33 -1.42
C ALA A 64 7.42 -13.03 -0.39
N LEU A 65 6.11 -13.09 -0.69
CA LEU A 65 5.10 -13.80 0.11
C LEU A 65 5.07 -13.39 1.60
N SER A 66 5.41 -12.14 1.92
CA SER A 66 5.53 -11.63 3.29
C SER A 66 4.52 -10.52 3.61
N PRO A 67 3.20 -10.81 3.57
CA PRO A 67 2.18 -9.81 3.90
C PRO A 67 2.24 -9.36 5.38
N ASP A 68 2.84 -10.18 6.24
CA ASP A 68 3.19 -9.85 7.62
C ASP A 68 4.17 -8.68 7.72
N LEU A 69 5.07 -8.55 6.74
CA LEU A 69 6.01 -7.45 6.62
C LEU A 69 5.48 -6.29 5.75
N ASN A 70 4.16 -6.21 5.54
CA ASN A 70 3.52 -5.12 4.82
C ASN A 70 2.41 -4.47 5.67
N PRO A 71 2.66 -3.31 6.31
CA PRO A 71 1.69 -2.70 7.24
C PRO A 71 0.39 -2.26 6.55
N ILE A 72 0.39 -2.06 5.22
CA ILE A 72 -0.83 -1.66 4.50
C ILE A 72 -1.90 -2.76 4.50
N GLU A 73 -1.52 -4.03 4.68
CA GLU A 73 -2.46 -5.17 4.74
C GLU A 73 -3.44 -5.03 5.92
N ASN A 74 -2.92 -4.65 7.10
CA ASN A 74 -3.77 -4.40 8.26
C ASN A 74 -4.67 -3.16 8.05
N LEU A 75 -4.18 -2.15 7.34
CA LEU A 75 -4.94 -0.94 7.02
C LEU A 75 -6.10 -1.24 6.07
N TRP A 76 -5.89 -2.10 5.06
CA TRP A 76 -6.95 -2.57 4.18
C TRP A 76 -8.04 -3.33 4.94
N GLY A 77 -7.66 -4.19 5.88
CA GLY A 77 -8.61 -4.88 6.75
C GLY A 77 -9.49 -3.93 7.56
N VAL A 78 -8.92 -2.85 8.12
CA VAL A 78 -9.69 -1.82 8.85
C VAL A 78 -10.61 -1.06 7.91
N LEU A 79 -10.11 -0.64 6.75
CA LEU A 79 -10.91 0.10 5.77
C LEU A 79 -12.10 -0.74 5.30
N ALA A 80 -11.88 -2.01 4.94
CA ALA A 80 -12.95 -2.92 4.53
C ALA A 80 -14.01 -3.10 5.62
N ARG A 81 -13.60 -3.28 6.89
CA ARG A 81 -14.54 -3.39 8.02
C ARG A 81 -15.37 -2.12 8.23
N LYS A 82 -14.78 -0.95 8.04
CA LYS A 82 -15.50 0.34 8.11
C LYS A 82 -16.50 0.49 6.96
N VAL A 83 -16.08 0.14 5.73
CA VAL A 83 -16.93 0.24 4.53
C VAL A 83 -18.11 -0.74 4.58
N TYR A 84 -17.85 -2.01 4.87
CA TYR A 84 -18.87 -3.07 4.83
C TYR A 84 -19.45 -3.43 6.21
N GLY A 85 -19.19 -2.59 7.22
CA GLY A 85 -19.66 -2.80 8.59
C GLY A 85 -21.18 -2.99 8.65
N ASN A 86 -21.64 -3.84 9.57
CA ASN A 86 -23.06 -4.18 9.75
C ASN A 86 -23.74 -4.71 8.47
N GLY A 87 -22.98 -5.33 7.56
CA GLY A 87 -23.51 -5.94 6.34
C GLY A 87 -23.87 -4.93 5.25
N LYS A 88 -23.37 -3.69 5.33
CA LYS A 88 -23.64 -2.63 4.35
C LYS A 88 -23.25 -3.08 2.94
N GLN A 89 -24.13 -2.82 1.97
CA GLN A 89 -23.91 -3.10 0.54
C GLN A 89 -24.11 -1.80 -0.25
N TYR A 90 -23.53 -1.76 -1.45
CA TYR A 90 -23.56 -0.57 -2.31
C TYR A 90 -24.14 -0.93 -3.68
N PRO A 91 -25.14 -0.18 -4.18
CA PRO A 91 -25.83 -0.50 -5.43
C PRO A 91 -25.01 -0.13 -6.67
N ASN A 92 -23.97 0.70 -6.53
CA ASN A 92 -23.11 1.11 -7.64
C ASN A 92 -21.72 1.54 -7.15
N VAL A 93 -20.78 1.63 -8.10
CA VAL A 93 -19.38 2.00 -7.86
C VAL A 93 -19.26 3.41 -7.27
N LYS A 94 -20.10 4.36 -7.69
CA LYS A 94 -20.05 5.75 -7.19
C LYS A 94 -20.31 5.82 -5.69
N GLU A 95 -21.32 5.10 -5.21
CA GLU A 95 -21.64 5.03 -3.78
C GLU A 95 -20.57 4.29 -2.99
N LEU A 96 -20.01 3.21 -3.55
CA LEU A 96 -18.88 2.52 -2.92
C LEU A 96 -17.66 3.44 -2.80
N ILE A 97 -17.30 4.19 -3.84
CA ILE A 97 -16.20 5.16 -3.81
C ILE A 97 -16.44 6.23 -2.74
N ALA A 98 -17.67 6.75 -2.64
CA ALA A 98 -18.01 7.74 -1.62
C ALA A 98 -17.80 7.18 -0.20
N ALA A 99 -18.25 5.94 0.04
CA ALA A 99 -18.04 5.30 1.32
C ALA A 99 -16.59 4.94 1.63
N VAL A 100 -15.80 4.54 0.63
CA VAL A 100 -14.35 4.32 0.80
C VAL A 100 -13.66 5.63 1.20
N LYS A 101 -14.01 6.76 0.58
CA LYS A 101 -13.46 8.08 0.95
C LYS A 101 -13.84 8.48 2.38
N GLU A 102 -15.09 8.27 2.76
CA GLU A 102 -15.57 8.55 4.12
C GLU A 102 -14.88 7.64 5.15
N ALA A 103 -14.81 6.34 4.89
CA ALA A 103 -14.15 5.40 5.79
C ALA A 103 -12.66 5.71 5.94
N TRP A 104 -11.99 6.10 4.85
CA TRP A 104 -10.59 6.51 4.86
C TRP A 104 -10.34 7.77 5.69
N SER A 105 -11.20 8.80 5.57
CA SER A 105 -11.04 10.04 6.36
C SER A 105 -11.26 9.84 7.86
N GLN A 106 -11.88 8.74 8.26
CA GLN A 106 -12.11 8.35 9.66
C GLN A 106 -11.02 7.41 10.21
N ILE A 107 -9.99 7.09 9.44
CA ILE A 107 -8.86 6.32 9.96
C ILE A 107 -7.95 7.24 10.77
N ASP A 108 -7.74 6.89 12.03
CA ASP A 108 -6.86 7.64 12.93
C ASP A 108 -5.40 7.52 12.47
N HIS A 109 -4.72 8.65 12.31
CA HIS A 109 -3.29 8.71 12.04
C HIS A 109 -2.45 7.99 13.11
N ASN A 110 -2.89 7.98 14.38
CA ASN A 110 -2.21 7.23 15.43
C ASN A 110 -2.26 5.72 15.18
N TYR A 111 -3.31 5.21 14.55
CA TYR A 111 -3.38 3.80 14.18
C TYR A 111 -2.38 3.47 13.07
N ILE A 112 -2.26 4.36 12.05
CA ILE A 112 -1.26 4.22 10.98
C ILE A 112 0.15 4.23 11.58
N GLN A 113 0.43 5.16 12.49
CA GLN A 113 1.73 5.24 13.16
C GLN A 113 2.04 3.96 13.95
N LYS A 114 1.07 3.39 14.69
CA LYS A 114 1.25 2.11 15.40
C LYS A 114 1.59 0.95 14.46
N LEU A 115 1.01 0.90 13.26
CA LEU A 115 1.36 -0.13 12.27
C LEU A 115 2.81 0.01 11.83
N ILE A 116 3.27 1.24 11.57
CA ILE A 116 4.66 1.53 11.21
C ILE A 116 5.60 1.16 12.36
N ASP A 117 5.28 1.59 13.58
CA ASP A 117 6.07 1.34 14.79
C ASP A 117 6.17 -0.15 15.15
N SER A 118 5.22 -0.97 14.67
CA SER A 118 5.24 -2.42 14.88
C SER A 118 6.25 -3.16 13.98
N MET A 119 6.69 -2.55 12.87
CA MET A 119 7.51 -3.23 11.86
C MET A 119 8.83 -3.82 12.40
N PRO A 120 9.60 -3.13 13.28
CA PRO A 120 10.79 -3.73 13.87
C PRO A 120 10.49 -5.02 14.64
N SER A 121 9.39 -5.08 15.40
CA SER A 121 8.98 -6.29 16.12
C SER A 121 8.62 -7.41 15.13
N ARG A 122 7.82 -7.10 14.11
CA ARG A 122 7.43 -8.08 13.08
C ARG A 122 8.65 -8.68 12.37
N CYS A 123 9.65 -7.85 12.04
CA CYS A 123 10.91 -8.33 11.47
C CYS A 123 11.63 -9.31 12.41
N VAL A 124 11.70 -8.99 13.72
CA VAL A 124 12.29 -9.88 14.73
C VAL A 124 11.52 -11.19 14.81
N ASP A 125 10.19 -11.14 14.83
CA ASP A 125 9.34 -12.32 14.93
C ASP A 125 9.52 -13.23 13.71
N VAL A 126 9.59 -12.67 12.49
CA VAL A 126 9.88 -13.43 11.26
C VAL A 126 11.27 -14.07 11.31
N ILE A 127 12.28 -13.36 11.82
CA ILE A 127 13.63 -13.91 11.98
C ILE A 127 13.63 -15.08 12.97
N GLN A 128 12.93 -14.93 14.11
CA GLN A 128 12.80 -15.99 15.12
C GLN A 128 12.03 -17.19 14.57
N ALA A 129 11.02 -16.94 13.74
CA ALA A 129 10.25 -17.94 13.01
C ALA A 129 11.03 -18.55 11.82
N LYS A 130 12.29 -18.13 11.59
CA LYS A 130 13.15 -18.58 10.49
C LYS A 130 12.51 -18.39 9.11
N GLY A 131 11.82 -17.26 8.92
CA GLY A 131 11.12 -16.92 7.69
C GLY A 131 9.73 -17.55 7.55
N ALA A 132 9.23 -18.26 8.57
CA ALA A 132 7.84 -18.69 8.60
C ALA A 132 6.91 -17.53 8.92
N LYS A 133 5.64 -17.67 8.51
CA LYS A 133 4.57 -16.70 8.75
C LYS A 133 4.39 -16.42 10.24
N ILE A 134 4.20 -15.16 10.59
CA ILE A 134 3.83 -14.71 11.94
C ILE A 134 2.36 -14.28 12.02
N ASP A 135 1.85 -14.08 13.24
CA ASP A 135 0.59 -13.39 13.49
C ASP A 135 0.85 -11.88 13.63
N TYR A 136 0.08 -11.04 12.92
CA TYR A 136 0.37 -9.61 12.76
C TYR A 136 -0.86 -8.70 12.61
#